data_AF-A6DJD2-F1
#
_entry.id   AF-A6DJD2-F1
#
_cell.length_a   1.000
_cell.length_b   1.000
_cell.length_c   1.000
_cell.angle_alpha   90.00
_cell.angle_beta   90.00
_cell.angle_gamma   90.00
#
_symmetry.space_group_name_H-M   'P 1'
#
loop_
_entity.id
_entity.type
_entity.pdbx_description
1 polymer ?
#
loop_
_entity_poly.entity_id
_entity_poly.type
_entity_poly.pdbx_seq_one_letter_code
_entity_poly.pdbx_strand_id
1 'polypeptide(L)'
;MLSDPDTEVLYCTAVALGHRRDPRAIPHLIKLAKHPCEDVRYGVVHGLLTYEDPIAISCLIDLSKDSDEDVRNWAIFGLGTQIETDTLEIRDALFDSLHDSNDEARGEALIGLAERGDRRVVEALLKEWDREFIGRLSIEAAEKIADPRLLGRLESFAETMDLDDDKTYQNQLNRAIKSCNNFYG
;
A
#
# COMPACT_ATOMS: atom_id res chain seq x y z
N MET A 1 -13.70 -17.36 22.21
CA MET A 1 -13.49 -16.20 21.33
C MET A 1 -12.73 -16.59 20.07
N LEU A 2 -11.46 -17.01 20.09
CA LEU A 2 -10.74 -17.37 18.83
C LEU A 2 -11.16 -18.71 18.16
N SER A 3 -12.13 -19.40 18.75
CA SER A 3 -12.74 -20.63 18.24
C SER A 3 -14.27 -20.51 18.25
N ASP A 4 -14.76 -19.27 18.30
CA ASP A 4 -16.19 -18.99 18.25
C ASP A 4 -16.71 -19.32 16.84
N PRO A 5 -17.82 -20.05 16.69
CA PRO A 5 -18.39 -20.32 15.37
C PRO A 5 -18.92 -19.05 14.68
N ASP A 6 -19.15 -17.97 15.43
CA ASP A 6 -19.63 -16.71 14.89
C ASP A 6 -18.48 -15.90 14.27
N THR A 7 -18.56 -15.70 12.95
CA THR A 7 -17.55 -14.97 12.17
C THR A 7 -17.48 -13.49 12.54
N GLU A 8 -18.60 -12.89 12.94
CA GLU A 8 -18.64 -11.49 13.37
C GLU A 8 -17.90 -11.33 14.71
N VAL A 9 -18.08 -12.29 15.62
CA VAL A 9 -17.33 -12.31 16.89
C VAL A 9 -15.84 -12.48 16.62
N LEU A 10 -15.44 -13.35 15.68
CA LEU A 10 -14.04 -13.53 15.31
C LEU A 10 -13.43 -12.27 14.69
N TYR A 11 -14.13 -11.63 13.76
CA TYR A 11 -13.74 -10.35 13.16
C TYR A 11 -13.55 -9.28 14.24
N CYS A 12 -14.57 -9.02 15.06
CA CYS A 12 -14.50 -8.04 16.14
C CYS A 12 -13.36 -8.35 17.13
N THR A 13 -13.13 -9.63 17.42
CA THR A 13 -12.03 -10.07 18.28
C THR A 13 -10.68 -9.71 17.67
N ALA A 14 -10.48 -9.97 16.38
CA ALA A 14 -9.23 -9.69 15.69
C ALA A 14 -8.92 -8.19 15.67
N VAL A 15 -9.91 -7.36 15.33
CA VAL A 15 -9.80 -5.89 15.36
C VAL A 15 -9.50 -5.37 16.78
N ALA A 16 -10.24 -5.84 17.77
CA ALA A 16 -10.05 -5.41 19.17
C ALA A 16 -8.66 -5.78 19.73
N LEU A 17 -8.10 -6.92 19.30
CA LEU A 17 -6.73 -7.31 19.65
C LEU A 17 -5.70 -6.39 19.01
N GLY A 18 -5.88 -5.98 17.75
CA GLY A 18 -5.01 -5.02 17.07
C GLY A 18 -4.98 -3.65 17.74
N HIS A 19 -6.15 -3.12 18.12
CA HIS A 19 -6.24 -1.84 18.84
C HIS A 19 -5.49 -1.83 20.18
N ARG A 20 -5.33 -2.99 20.83
CA ARG A 20 -4.55 -3.11 22.06
C ARG A 20 -3.04 -3.05 21.84
N ARG A 21 -2.56 -3.30 20.62
CA ARG A 21 -1.14 -3.30 20.23
C ARG A 21 -0.24 -4.15 21.13
N ASP A 22 -0.80 -5.24 21.67
CA ASP A 22 -0.06 -6.20 22.51
C ASP A 22 0.54 -7.30 21.63
N PRO A 23 1.87 -7.47 21.53
CA PRO A 23 2.49 -8.51 20.69
C PRO A 23 2.04 -9.93 21.03
N ARG A 24 1.52 -10.17 22.24
CA ARG A 24 0.95 -11.46 22.62
C ARG A 24 -0.28 -11.84 21.80
N ALA A 25 -0.91 -10.89 21.09
CA ALA A 25 -2.01 -11.15 20.18
C ALA A 25 -1.58 -11.79 18.86
N ILE A 26 -0.32 -11.63 18.42
CA ILE A 26 0.13 -12.05 17.10
C ILE A 26 -0.10 -13.55 16.84
N PRO A 27 0.31 -14.48 17.74
CA PRO A 27 0.08 -15.91 17.52
C PRO A 27 -1.40 -16.31 17.49
N HIS A 28 -2.28 -15.47 18.03
CA HIS A 28 -3.71 -15.67 18.04
C HIS A 28 -4.36 -15.20 16.73
N LEU A 29 -3.94 -14.03 16.24
CA LEU A 29 -4.40 -13.46 14.97
C LEU A 29 -3.99 -14.34 13.79
N ILE A 30 -2.76 -14.84 13.76
CA ILE A 30 -2.24 -15.69 12.67
C ILE A 30 -3.07 -16.97 12.48
N LYS A 31 -3.65 -17.52 13.55
CA LYS A 31 -4.52 -18.71 13.45
C LYS A 31 -5.78 -18.45 12.60
N LEU A 32 -6.20 -17.21 12.52
CA LEU A 32 -7.39 -16.78 11.77
C LEU A 32 -7.05 -16.34 10.33
N ALA A 33 -5.77 -16.21 9.98
CA ALA A 33 -5.33 -15.73 8.67
C ALA A 33 -5.74 -16.64 7.48
N LYS A 34 -6.11 -17.90 7.78
CA LYS A 34 -6.58 -18.88 6.77
C LYS A 34 -8.06 -19.25 6.98
N HIS A 35 -8.80 -18.43 7.72
CA HIS A 35 -10.21 -18.68 7.97
C HIS A 35 -11.01 -18.62 6.65
N PRO A 36 -12.02 -19.49 6.42
CA PRO A 36 -12.76 -19.52 5.16
C PRO A 36 -13.54 -18.23 4.88
N CYS A 37 -14.03 -17.56 5.93
CA CYS A 37 -14.70 -16.26 5.82
C CYS A 37 -13.69 -15.12 5.69
N GLU A 38 -13.83 -14.33 4.63
CA GLU A 38 -13.07 -13.15 4.27
C GLU A 38 -13.11 -12.07 5.35
N ASP A 39 -14.27 -11.80 5.97
CA ASP A 39 -14.39 -10.81 7.06
C ASP A 39 -13.45 -11.14 8.22
N VAL A 40 -13.29 -12.43 8.54
CA VAL A 40 -12.36 -12.86 9.60
C VAL A 40 -10.92 -12.59 9.20
N ARG A 41 -10.53 -12.88 7.95
CA ARG A 41 -9.18 -12.61 7.43
C ARG A 41 -8.91 -11.11 7.35
N TYR A 42 -9.91 -10.33 6.97
CA TYR A 42 -9.88 -8.87 6.98
C TYR A 42 -9.67 -8.32 8.40
N GLY A 43 -10.35 -8.88 9.40
CA GLY A 43 -10.10 -8.58 10.81
C GLY A 43 -8.67 -8.88 11.26
N VAL A 44 -8.03 -9.93 10.70
CA VAL A 44 -6.61 -10.23 10.95
C VAL A 44 -5.70 -9.15 10.38
N VAL A 45 -5.95 -8.66 9.17
CA VAL A 45 -5.20 -7.55 8.57
C VAL A 45 -5.26 -6.32 9.46
N HIS A 46 -6.46 -5.89 9.87
CA HIS A 46 -6.64 -4.79 10.83
C HIS A 46 -5.94 -5.06 12.17
N GLY A 47 -5.98 -6.31 12.62
CA GLY A 47 -5.31 -6.78 13.82
C GLY A 47 -3.80 -6.63 13.77
N LEU A 48 -3.18 -6.72 12.58
CA LEU A 48 -1.73 -6.77 12.38
C LEU A 48 -1.12 -5.50 11.76
N LEU A 49 -1.95 -4.58 11.25
CA LEU A 49 -1.60 -3.44 10.39
C LEU A 49 -0.39 -2.59 10.83
N THR A 50 -0.10 -2.51 12.13
CA THR A 50 0.96 -1.65 12.68
C THR A 50 2.00 -2.41 13.50
N TYR A 51 2.07 -3.74 13.34
CA TYR A 51 3.05 -4.55 14.06
C TYR A 51 4.32 -4.71 13.22
N GLU A 52 5.43 -4.22 13.76
CA GLU A 52 6.79 -4.43 13.22
C GLU A 52 7.35 -5.84 13.50
N ASP A 53 6.54 -6.73 14.09
CA ASP A 53 6.96 -8.09 14.38
C ASP A 53 7.12 -8.88 13.07
N PRO A 54 8.26 -9.57 12.83
CA PRO A 54 8.49 -10.29 11.59
C PRO A 54 7.43 -11.34 11.24
N ILE A 55 6.78 -11.94 12.24
CA ILE A 55 5.73 -12.92 12.03
C ILE A 55 4.43 -12.22 11.60
N ALA A 56 4.12 -11.06 12.15
CA ALA A 56 3.00 -10.23 11.72
C ALA A 56 3.19 -9.75 10.27
N ILE A 57 4.39 -9.24 9.95
CA ILE A 57 4.76 -8.82 8.59
C ILE A 57 4.65 -9.98 7.61
N SER A 58 5.18 -11.16 7.94
CA SER A 58 5.05 -12.34 7.07
C SER A 58 3.59 -12.73 6.83
N CYS A 59 2.73 -12.59 7.84
CA CYS A 59 1.30 -12.84 7.69
C CYS A 59 0.62 -11.81 6.77
N LEU A 60 1.01 -10.53 6.84
CA LEU A 60 0.52 -9.49 5.93
C LEU A 60 1.01 -9.72 4.49
N ILE A 61 2.24 -10.20 4.29
CA ILE A 61 2.76 -10.61 2.98
C ILE A 61 1.96 -11.77 2.38
N ASP A 62 1.50 -12.71 3.19
CA ASP A 62 0.62 -13.78 2.72
C ASP A 62 -0.78 -13.24 2.36
N LEU A 63 -1.32 -12.32 3.18
CA LEU A 63 -2.65 -11.73 2.99
C LEU A 63 -2.70 -10.72 1.84
N SER A 64 -1.57 -10.14 1.41
CA SER A 64 -1.52 -9.32 0.19
C SER A 64 -1.79 -10.12 -1.09
N LYS A 65 -1.85 -11.45 -0.99
CA LYS A 65 -2.15 -12.39 -2.08
C LYS A 65 -3.50 -13.09 -1.90
N ASP A 66 -4.35 -12.61 -0.99
CA ASP A 66 -5.66 -13.18 -0.69
C ASP A 66 -6.60 -13.18 -1.91
N SER A 67 -7.55 -14.12 -1.95
CA SER A 67 -8.56 -14.12 -3.01
C SER A 67 -9.52 -12.94 -2.92
N ASP A 68 -9.75 -12.43 -1.70
CA ASP A 68 -10.63 -11.31 -1.44
C ASP A 68 -9.92 -9.97 -1.67
N GLU A 69 -10.59 -9.04 -2.34
CA GLU A 69 -10.00 -7.75 -2.72
C GLU A 69 -9.74 -6.83 -1.52
N ASP A 70 -10.66 -6.77 -0.56
CA ASP A 70 -10.52 -5.91 0.62
C ASP A 70 -9.38 -6.40 1.52
N VAL A 71 -9.25 -7.72 1.66
CA VAL A 71 -8.12 -8.33 2.39
C VAL A 71 -6.78 -7.96 1.74
N ARG A 72 -6.66 -8.09 0.40
CA ARG A 72 -5.43 -7.71 -0.31
C ARG A 72 -5.12 -6.23 -0.16
N ASN A 73 -6.11 -5.36 -0.44
CA ASN A 73 -5.93 -3.91 -0.41
C ASN A 73 -5.40 -3.46 0.96
N TRP A 74 -6.04 -3.90 2.05
CA TRP A 74 -5.62 -3.51 3.40
C TRP A 74 -4.28 -4.12 3.82
N ALA A 75 -3.96 -5.33 3.36
CA ALA A 75 -2.64 -5.91 3.63
C ALA A 75 -1.54 -5.10 2.92
N ILE A 76 -1.79 -4.66 1.69
CA ILE A 76 -0.88 -3.81 0.92
C ILE A 76 -0.76 -2.42 1.54
N PHE A 77 -1.86 -1.81 1.98
CA PHE A 77 -1.84 -0.57 2.76
C PHE A 77 -0.97 -0.72 4.02
N GLY A 78 -1.14 -1.81 4.77
CA GLY A 78 -0.33 -2.13 5.95
C GLY A 78 1.17 -2.19 5.64
N LEU A 79 1.54 -3.03 4.65
CA LEU A 79 2.93 -3.20 4.21
C LEU A 79 3.53 -1.92 3.59
N GLY A 80 2.71 -1.17 2.87
CA GLY A 80 3.11 0.00 2.11
C GLY A 80 3.40 1.19 3.00
N THR A 81 2.46 1.54 3.88
CA THR A 81 2.43 2.85 4.57
C THR A 81 2.28 2.78 6.08
N GLN A 82 1.99 1.61 6.67
CA GLN A 82 1.78 1.49 8.12
C GLN A 82 2.92 0.78 8.87
N ILE A 83 3.84 0.18 8.12
CA ILE A 83 5.01 -0.55 8.62
C ILE A 83 6.26 0.14 8.11
N GLU A 84 7.17 0.46 9.03
CA GLU A 84 8.46 1.10 8.75
C GLU A 84 9.52 0.08 8.32
N THR A 85 9.34 -1.20 8.67
CA THR A 85 10.26 -2.26 8.28
C THR A 85 10.44 -2.29 6.75
N ASP A 86 11.70 -2.38 6.34
CA ASP A 86 12.13 -2.40 4.96
C ASP A 86 12.97 -3.65 4.69
N THR A 87 12.36 -4.63 4.04
CA THR A 87 12.97 -5.90 3.67
C THR A 87 12.71 -6.17 2.18
N LEU A 88 13.53 -7.04 1.58
CA LEU A 88 13.33 -7.44 0.18
C LEU A 88 11.97 -8.12 0.00
N GLU A 89 11.53 -8.90 0.98
CA GLU A 89 10.25 -9.60 0.97
C GLU A 89 9.06 -8.64 0.96
N ILE A 90 9.12 -7.54 1.72
CA ILE A 90 8.10 -6.48 1.67
C ILE A 90 8.13 -5.80 0.30
N ARG A 91 9.32 -5.40 -0.19
CA ARG A 91 9.44 -4.75 -1.49
C ARG A 91 8.93 -5.64 -2.63
N ASP A 92 9.21 -6.93 -2.59
CA ASP A 92 8.73 -7.88 -3.61
C ASP A 92 7.22 -8.06 -3.52
N ALA A 93 6.63 -8.13 -2.32
CA ALA A 93 5.19 -8.18 -2.15
C ALA A 93 4.49 -6.92 -2.67
N LEU A 94 5.04 -5.73 -2.40
CA LEU A 94 4.54 -4.47 -2.95
C LEU A 94 4.72 -4.43 -4.48
N PHE A 95 5.85 -4.90 -5.00
CA PHE A 95 6.10 -4.95 -6.45
C PHE A 95 5.10 -5.87 -7.18
N ASP A 96 4.81 -7.05 -6.63
CA ASP A 96 3.78 -7.96 -7.16
C ASP A 96 2.40 -7.28 -7.17
N SER A 97 2.12 -6.46 -6.15
CA SER A 97 0.84 -5.75 -5.98
C SER A 97 0.62 -4.61 -6.99
N LEU A 98 1.64 -4.23 -7.76
CA LEU A 98 1.49 -3.31 -8.89
C LEU A 98 0.65 -3.90 -10.05
N HIS A 99 0.26 -5.16 -9.94
CA HIS A 99 -0.60 -5.86 -10.90
C HIS A 99 -1.98 -6.19 -10.33
N ASP A 100 -2.33 -5.67 -9.15
CA ASP A 100 -3.64 -5.89 -8.55
C ASP A 100 -4.77 -5.26 -9.38
N SER A 101 -5.95 -5.90 -9.36
CA SER A 101 -7.16 -5.37 -9.98
C SER A 101 -7.66 -4.10 -9.30
N ASN A 102 -7.38 -3.94 -8.01
CA ASN A 102 -7.78 -2.79 -7.23
C ASN A 102 -6.79 -1.62 -7.42
N ASP A 103 -7.32 -0.46 -7.82
CA ASP A 103 -6.52 0.74 -8.12
C ASP A 103 -5.85 1.35 -6.87
N GLU A 104 -6.51 1.27 -5.71
CA GLU A 104 -5.98 1.76 -4.44
C GLU A 104 -4.80 0.90 -3.99
N ALA A 105 -4.95 -0.42 -4.05
CA ALA A 105 -3.88 -1.37 -3.76
C ALA A 105 -2.62 -1.12 -4.61
N ARG A 106 -2.78 -0.87 -5.92
CA ARG A 106 -1.65 -0.50 -6.79
C ARG A 106 -1.02 0.83 -6.37
N GLY A 107 -1.83 1.82 -5.99
CA GLY A 107 -1.35 3.13 -5.52
C GLY A 107 -0.55 3.04 -4.22
N GLU A 108 -1.03 2.28 -3.25
CA GLU A 108 -0.34 2.02 -1.97
C GLU A 108 0.99 1.28 -2.20
N ALA A 109 1.00 0.31 -3.11
CA ALA A 109 2.23 -0.36 -3.54
C ALA A 109 3.26 0.59 -4.15
N LEU A 110 2.83 1.52 -5.02
CA LEU A 110 3.71 2.54 -5.58
C LEU A 110 4.32 3.43 -4.49
N ILE A 111 3.52 3.89 -3.53
CA ILE A 111 4.00 4.71 -2.40
C ILE A 111 5.00 3.92 -1.56
N GLY A 112 4.64 2.72 -1.12
CA GLY A 112 5.47 1.91 -0.24
C GLY A 112 6.83 1.56 -0.85
N LEU A 113 6.88 1.32 -2.18
CA LEU A 113 8.13 1.13 -2.92
C LEU A 113 8.95 2.42 -3.01
N ALA A 114 8.30 3.55 -3.29
CA ALA A 114 8.94 4.85 -3.39
C ALA A 114 9.56 5.30 -2.05
N GLU A 115 8.85 5.12 -0.93
CA GLU A 115 9.34 5.43 0.42
C GLU A 115 10.58 4.60 0.78
N ARG A 116 10.62 3.34 0.34
CA ARG A 116 11.77 2.44 0.51
C ARG A 116 12.87 2.71 -0.52
N GLY A 117 12.70 3.65 -1.45
CA GLY A 117 13.68 3.94 -2.49
C GLY A 117 13.89 2.77 -3.47
N ASP A 118 12.90 1.89 -3.64
CA ASP A 118 12.96 0.82 -4.63
C ASP A 118 12.82 1.40 -6.04
N ARG A 119 13.94 1.48 -6.77
CA ARG A 119 14.00 2.10 -8.10
C ARG A 119 13.16 1.38 -9.15
N ARG A 120 12.69 0.16 -8.90
CA ARG A 120 11.74 -0.53 -9.80
C ARG A 120 10.44 0.25 -9.96
N VAL A 121 10.07 1.06 -8.96
CA VAL A 121 8.87 1.91 -8.99
C VAL A 121 8.86 2.91 -10.15
N VAL A 122 10.03 3.33 -10.64
CA VAL A 122 10.10 4.35 -11.71
C VAL A 122 9.53 3.82 -13.03
N GLU A 123 9.91 2.60 -13.42
CA GLU A 123 9.35 1.97 -14.62
C GLU A 123 7.87 1.61 -14.43
N ALA A 124 7.48 1.26 -13.20
CA ALA A 124 6.08 1.00 -12.87
C ALA A 124 5.20 2.26 -13.01
N LEU A 125 5.67 3.42 -12.53
CA LEU A 125 4.99 4.70 -12.67
C LEU A 125 4.84 5.10 -14.14
N LEU A 126 5.91 4.98 -14.93
CA LEU A 126 5.85 5.29 -16.36
C LEU A 126 4.82 4.43 -17.09
N LYS A 127 4.71 3.14 -16.73
CA LYS A 127 3.72 2.22 -17.29
C LYS A 127 2.30 2.51 -16.80
N GLU A 128 2.12 2.83 -15.52
CA GLU A 128 0.80 3.16 -14.97
C GLU A 128 0.24 4.43 -15.63
N TRP A 129 1.09 5.39 -15.95
CA TRP A 129 0.71 6.65 -16.61
C TRP A 129 0.46 6.56 -18.11
N ASP A 130 0.69 5.39 -18.73
CA ASP A 130 0.20 5.12 -20.08
C ASP A 130 -1.31 4.79 -20.09
N ARG A 131 -1.97 4.74 -18.91
CA ARG A 131 -3.44 4.57 -18.76
C ARG A 131 -4.18 5.92 -18.84
N GLU A 132 -5.50 5.85 -18.99
CA GLU A 132 -6.37 7.04 -19.17
C GLU A 132 -6.43 7.96 -17.94
N PHE A 133 -6.21 7.42 -16.73
CA PHE A 133 -6.26 8.18 -15.48
C PHE A 133 -5.00 7.96 -14.64
N ILE A 134 -4.54 9.05 -14.03
CA ILE A 134 -3.36 9.07 -13.17
C ILE A 134 -3.81 9.34 -11.75
N GLY A 135 -3.70 8.33 -10.88
CA GLY A 135 -4.10 8.45 -9.49
C GLY A 135 -3.17 9.34 -8.68
N ARG A 136 -3.74 10.03 -7.68
CA ARG A 136 -3.00 10.86 -6.69
C ARG A 136 -1.82 10.12 -6.06
N LEU A 137 -2.02 8.85 -5.69
CA LEU A 137 -0.99 8.03 -5.06
C LEU A 137 0.22 7.81 -5.99
N SER A 138 0.01 7.73 -7.30
CA SER A 138 1.12 7.59 -8.26
C SER A 138 1.95 8.88 -8.40
N ILE A 139 1.29 10.05 -8.33
CA ILE A 139 1.99 11.35 -8.30
C ILE A 139 2.73 11.51 -6.96
N GLU A 140 2.14 11.05 -5.86
CA GLU A 140 2.81 11.04 -4.56
C GLU A 140 4.05 10.14 -4.55
N ALA A 141 3.94 8.92 -5.10
CA ALA A 141 5.07 8.02 -5.26
C ALA A 141 6.17 8.66 -6.12
N ALA A 142 5.81 9.38 -7.19
CA ALA A 142 6.75 10.16 -8.00
C ALA A 142 7.44 11.28 -7.20
N GLU A 143 6.68 12.00 -6.35
CA GLU A 143 7.23 13.02 -5.43
C GLU A 143 8.27 12.42 -4.48
N LYS A 144 7.98 11.24 -3.93
CA LYS A 144 8.82 10.53 -2.95
C LYS A 144 10.09 9.93 -3.59
N ILE A 145 9.95 9.24 -4.73
CA ILE A 145 11.12 8.63 -5.42
C ILE A 145 11.99 9.68 -6.11
N ALA A 146 11.40 10.81 -6.52
CA ALA A 146 12.08 11.98 -7.08
C ALA A 146 13.04 11.66 -8.24
N ASP A 147 12.75 10.63 -9.06
CA ASP A 147 13.63 10.23 -10.16
C ASP A 147 13.44 11.15 -11.39
N PRO A 148 14.51 11.78 -11.91
CA PRO A 148 14.42 12.72 -13.03
C PRO A 148 13.79 12.16 -14.31
N ARG A 149 13.77 10.83 -14.48
CA ARG A 149 13.11 10.19 -15.64
C ARG A 149 11.61 10.44 -15.68
N LEU A 150 10.99 10.77 -14.54
CA LEU A 150 9.55 11.04 -14.44
C LEU A 150 9.19 12.48 -14.88
N LEU A 151 10.16 13.40 -14.91
CA LEU A 151 9.92 14.84 -15.08
C LEU A 151 9.14 15.16 -16.35
N GLY A 152 9.56 14.64 -17.51
CA GLY A 152 8.92 14.96 -18.79
C GLY A 152 7.46 14.49 -18.87
N ARG A 153 7.10 13.39 -18.18
CA ARG A 153 5.70 12.94 -18.09
C ARG A 153 4.90 13.87 -17.18
N LEU A 154 5.44 14.21 -16.01
CA LEU A 154 4.78 15.11 -15.05
C LEU A 154 4.51 16.51 -15.64
N GLU A 155 5.49 17.07 -16.36
CA GLU A 155 5.32 18.36 -17.08
C GLU A 155 4.24 18.27 -18.15
N SER A 156 4.24 17.19 -18.95
CA SER A 156 3.18 16.96 -19.95
C SER A 156 1.79 16.86 -19.33
N PHE A 157 1.64 16.27 -18.14
CA PHE A 157 0.34 16.24 -17.45
C PHE A 157 -0.08 17.63 -16.96
N ALA A 158 0.86 18.42 -16.43
CA ALA A 158 0.56 19.77 -15.97
C ALA A 158 0.12 20.71 -17.10
N GLU A 159 0.58 20.48 -18.34
CA GLU A 159 0.17 21.27 -19.51
C GLU A 159 -1.17 20.83 -20.11
N THR A 160 -1.52 19.54 -20.02
CA THR A 160 -2.66 18.96 -20.73
C THR A 160 -3.93 18.84 -19.87
N MET A 161 -3.79 18.77 -18.55
CA MET A 161 -4.91 18.61 -17.64
C MET A 161 -5.46 19.96 -17.19
N ASP A 162 -6.77 20.15 -17.33
CA ASP A 162 -7.48 21.25 -16.67
C ASP A 162 -7.68 20.90 -15.19
N LEU A 163 -6.84 21.49 -14.34
CA LEU A 163 -6.80 21.25 -12.89
C LEU A 163 -7.30 22.44 -12.08
N ASP A 164 -7.92 23.44 -12.73
CA ASP A 164 -8.34 24.68 -12.07
C ASP A 164 -9.33 24.43 -10.93
N ASP A 165 -10.11 23.34 -11.03
CA ASP A 165 -11.08 22.90 -10.03
C ASP A 165 -10.50 21.95 -8.94
N ASP A 166 -9.29 21.40 -9.13
CA ASP A 166 -8.62 20.51 -8.16
C ASP A 166 -7.22 21.02 -7.76
N LYS A 167 -7.23 22.11 -7.00
CA LYS A 167 -6.00 22.74 -6.46
C LYS A 167 -5.15 21.78 -5.63
N THR A 168 -5.75 20.79 -4.97
CA THR A 168 -4.99 19.82 -4.16
C THR A 168 -4.17 18.92 -5.06
N TYR A 169 -4.78 18.37 -6.11
CA TYR A 169 -4.08 17.58 -7.11
C TYR A 169 -2.99 18.41 -7.82
N GLN A 170 -3.33 19.63 -8.24
CA GLN A 170 -2.38 20.54 -8.90
C GLN A 170 -1.16 20.84 -8.01
N ASN A 171 -1.38 21.11 -6.72
CA ASN A 171 -0.29 21.34 -5.77
C ASN A 171 0.59 20.11 -5.61
N GLN A 172 0.01 18.91 -5.55
CA GLN A 172 0.76 17.66 -5.47
C GLN A 172 1.60 17.41 -6.72
N LEU A 173 1.03 17.62 -7.91
CA LEU A 173 1.74 17.52 -9.19
C LEU A 173 2.92 18.49 -9.25
N ASN A 174 2.74 19.73 -8.83
CA ASN A 174 3.80 20.74 -8.77
C ASN A 174 4.93 20.35 -7.80
N ARG A 175 4.61 19.74 -6.65
CA ARG A 175 5.63 19.21 -5.74
C ARG A 175 6.40 18.06 -6.38
N ALA A 176 5.71 17.12 -7.03
CA ALA A 176 6.35 16.00 -7.73
C ALA A 176 7.32 16.47 -8.83
N ILE A 177 6.91 17.45 -9.66
CA ILE A 177 7.78 18.08 -10.68
C ILE A 177 9.01 18.69 -10.02
N LYS A 178 8.81 19.47 -8.94
CA LYS A 178 9.91 20.11 -8.22
C LYS A 178 10.88 19.08 -7.63
N SER A 179 10.38 17.99 -7.04
CA SER A 179 11.22 16.92 -6.49
C SER A 179 12.05 16.24 -7.58
N CYS A 180 11.44 15.87 -8.71
CA CYS A 180 12.13 15.21 -9.82
C CYS A 180 13.14 16.12 -10.54
N ASN A 181 12.93 17.44 -10.51
CA ASN A 181 13.86 18.41 -11.10
C ASN A 181 15.08 18.71 -10.20
N ASN A 182 14.93 18.62 -8.88
CA ASN A 182 15.96 19.03 -7.91
C ASN A 182 17.04 17.97 -7.63
N PHE A 183 16.99 16.78 -8.25
CA PHE A 183 17.96 15.69 -8.01
C PHE A 183 19.37 15.93 -8.62
N TYR A 184 19.72 17.19 -8.92
CA TYR A 184 21.07 17.64 -9.29
C TYR A 184 21.83 18.27 -8.11
N GLY A 185 21.68 17.72 -6.90
CA GLY A 185 22.34 18.16 -5.67
C GLY A 185 23.25 17.09 -5.08
#